data_AF-A0AAV8SEM9-F1
#
_entry.id   AF-A0AAV8SEM9-F1
#
_cell.length_a   1.000
_cell.length_b   1.000
_cell.length_c   1.000
_cell.angle_alpha   90.00
_cell.angle_beta   90.00
_cell.angle_gamma   90.00
#
_symmetry.space_group_name_H-M   'P 1'
#
loop_
_entity.id
_entity.type
_entity.pdbx_description
1 polymer ?
#
loop_
_entity_poly.entity_id
_entity_poly.type
_entity_poly.pdbx_seq_one_letter_code
_entity_poly.pdbx_strand_id
1 'polypeptide(L)' 'MSSGGEKGTATTKTPADFLKSIHGRPVVVNLNSGVDYRGEFNKINKIINNNNKNKNNNNNKTFID' A
#
# COMPACT_ATOMS: atom_id res chain seq x y z
N MET A 1 6.32 7.55 41.96
CA MET A 1 5.62 6.25 41.84
C MET A 1 5.38 6.04 40.35
N SER A 2 6.30 5.34 39.69
CA SER A 2 6.18 3.93 39.27
C SER A 2 5.08 3.73 38.22
N SER A 3 5.50 3.43 36.98
CA SER A 3 5.27 2.12 36.31
C SER A 3 3.86 2.01 35.72
N GLY A 4 3.60 1.64 34.47
CA GLY A 4 4.39 1.07 33.38
C GLY A 4 3.49 1.10 32.13
N GLY A 5 4.04 1.08 30.92
CA GLY A 5 4.11 -0.20 30.22
C GLY A 5 2.79 -0.66 29.60
N GLU A 6 2.03 0.18 28.90
CA GLU A 6 0.94 -0.29 28.02
C GLU A 6 1.47 -0.62 26.63
N LYS A 7 2.09 -1.80 26.58
CA LYS A 7 2.38 -2.55 25.37
C LYS A 7 1.09 -3.25 24.95
N GLY A 8 0.32 -2.66 24.04
CA GLY A 8 -0.75 -3.39 23.36
C GLY A 8 -1.93 -2.52 22.91
N THR A 9 -2.36 -2.77 21.68
CA THR A 9 -3.61 -2.26 21.08
C THR A 9 -3.65 -0.75 20.78
N ALA A 10 -2.78 -0.29 19.88
CA ALA A 10 -3.22 0.80 18.99
C ALA A 10 -4.39 0.23 18.17
N THR A 11 -5.61 0.44 18.66
CA THR A 11 -6.83 0.11 17.93
C THR A 11 -6.75 0.82 16.59
N THR A 12 -6.59 0.09 15.49
CA THR A 12 -6.65 0.61 14.12
C THR A 12 -8.09 1.05 13.84
N LYS A 13 -8.52 2.14 14.47
CA LYS A 13 -9.88 2.69 14.36
C LYS A 13 -10.08 3.38 13.01
N THR A 14 -8.99 3.76 12.35
CA THR A 14 -9.01 4.37 11.02
C THR A 14 -8.02 3.69 10.07
N PRO A 15 -8.28 3.73 8.74
CA PRO A 15 -7.31 3.26 7.74
C PRO A 15 -5.96 3.97 7.82
N ALA A 16 -5.95 5.24 8.24
CA ALA A 16 -4.72 6.00 8.41
C ALA A 16 -3.86 5.44 9.56
N ASP A 17 -4.47 4.97 10.64
CA ASP A 17 -3.75 4.38 11.77
C ASP A 17 -3.14 3.02 11.40
N PHE A 18 -3.83 2.25 10.55
CA PHE A 18 -3.26 1.03 9.97
C PHE A 18 -2.00 1.35 9.15
N LEU A 19 -2.06 2.33 8.25
CA LEU A 19 -0.92 2.73 7.42
C LEU A 19 0.30 3.17 8.27
N LYS A 20 0.06 3.92 9.36
CA LYS A 20 1.13 4.30 10.30
C LYS A 20 1.74 3.08 10.99
N SER A 21 0.92 2.09 11.36
CA SER A 21 1.38 0.90 12.08
C SER A 21 2.29 -0.03 11.24
N ILE A 22 2.13 -0.03 9.92
CA ILE A 22 2.90 -0.86 8.99
C ILE A 22 4.10 -0.13 8.36
N HIS A 23 4.27 1.17 8.67
CA HIS A 23 5.38 1.94 8.13
C HIS A 23 6.73 1.36 8.58
N GLY A 24 7.66 1.19 7.63
CA GLY A 24 8.98 0.59 7.88
C GLY A 24 8.97 -0.92 8.15
N ARG A 25 7.81 -1.59 8.06
CA ARG A 25 7.70 -3.05 8.22
C ARG A 25 7.60 -3.72 6.84
N PRO A 26 8.08 -4.96 6.68
CA PRO A 26 7.83 -5.73 5.48
C PRO A 26 6.32 -5.96 5.31
N VAL A 27 5.80 -5.63 4.13
CA VAL A 27 4.40 -5.85 3.78
C VAL A 27 4.30 -6.69 2.51
N VAL A 28 3.17 -7.37 2.36
CA VAL A 28 2.80 -8.08 1.14
C VAL A 28 1.59 -7.39 0.55
N VAL A 29 1.67 -7.01 -0.73
CA VAL A 29 0.56 -6.43 -1.48
C VAL A 29 0.20 -7.37 -2.62
N ASN A 30 -1.00 -7.93 -2.53
CA ASN A 30 -1.57 -8.78 -3.56
C ASN A 30 -2.31 -7.91 -4.58
N LEU A 31 -2.02 -8.11 -5.86
CA LEU A 31 -2.75 -7.48 -6.96
C LEU A 31 -3.73 -8.45 -7.58
N ASN A 32 -4.85 -7.93 -8.11
CA ASN A 32 -5.84 -8.71 -8.85
C ASN A 32 -5.28 -9.44 -10.09
N SER A 33 -4.06 -9.11 -10.52
CA SER A 33 -3.33 -9.85 -11.55
C SER A 33 -2.71 -11.17 -11.06
N GLY A 34 -2.86 -11.51 -9.77
CA GLY A 34 -2.24 -12.68 -9.14
C GLY A 34 -0.77 -12.48 -8.77
N VAL A 35 -0.27 -11.24 -8.79
CA VAL A 35 1.14 -10.92 -8.47
C VAL A 35 1.24 -10.37 -7.05
N ASP A 36 2.14 -10.94 -6.25
CA ASP A 36 2.44 -10.50 -4.89
C ASP A 36 3.73 -9.66 -4.85
N TYR A 37 3.63 -8.44 -4.34
CA TYR A 37 4.79 -7.58 -4.07
C TYR A 37 5.16 -7.64 -2.59
N ARG A 38 6.43 -7.91 -2.29
CA ARG A 38 6.96 -7.99 -0.92
C ARG A 38 8.05 -6.95 -0.68
N GLY A 39 8.05 -6.32 0.48
CA GLY A 39 9.01 -5.26 0.84
C GLY A 39 8.37 -4.08 1.57
N GLU A 40 9.07 -2.95 1.62
CA GLU A 40 8.56 -1.75 2.29
C GLU A 40 7.38 -1.11 1.53
N PHE A 41 6.33 -0.75 2.27
CA PHE A 41 5.09 -0.18 1.73
C PHE A 41 5.33 1.01 0.79
N ASN A 42 6.22 1.94 1.15
CA ASN A 42 6.49 3.15 0.36
C ASN A 42 7.02 2.82 -1.05
N LYS A 43 7.93 1.84 -1.16
CA LYS A 43 8.52 1.42 -2.43
C LYS A 43 7.49 0.70 -3.30
N ILE A 44 6.72 -0.21 -2.70
CA ILE A 44 5.69 -0.98 -3.39
C ILE A 44 4.57 -0.08 -3.91
N ASN A 45 4.06 0.81 -3.05
CA ASN A 45 3.00 1.77 -3.39
C ASN A 45 3.40 2.63 -4.60
N LYS A 46 4.65 3.11 -4.64
CA LYS A 46 5.18 3.87 -5.78
C LYS A 46 5.13 3.07 -7.09
N ILE A 47 5.57 1.81 -7.07
CA ILE A 47 5.61 0.94 -8.26
C ILE A 47 4.18 0.66 -8.77
N ILE A 48 3.27 0.27 -7.87
CA ILE A 48 1.88 -0.06 -8.23
C ILE A 48 1.18 1.16 -8.83
N ASN A 49 1.31 2.32 -8.19
CA ASN A 49 0.67 3.55 -8.67
C ASN A 49 1.21 3.98 -10.03
N ASN A 50 2.52 3.82 -10.27
CA ASN A 50 3.13 4.14 -11.56
C ASN A 50 2.63 3.21 -12.69
N ASN A 51 2.55 1.90 -12.41
CA ASN A 51 2.04 0.92 -13.36
C ASN A 51 0.57 1.18 -13.75
N ASN A 52 -0.24 1.65 -12.80
CA ASN A 52 -1.63 2.02 -13.07
C ASN A 52 -1.75 3.33 -13.88
N LYS A 53 -0.85 4.30 -13.68
CA LYS A 53 -0.83 5.53 -14.50
C LYS A 53 -0.49 5.26 -15.97
N ASN A 54 0.45 4.35 -16.24
CA ASN A 54 0.84 4.02 -17.62
C ASN A 54 -0.32 3.35 -18.40
N LYS A 55 -1.12 2.50 -17.74
CA LYS A 55 -2.29 1.87 -18.37
C LYS A 55 -3.35 2.87 -18.84
N ASN A 56 -3.53 3.99 -18.12
CA ASN A 56 -4.55 4.98 -18.47
C ASN A 56 -4.13 5.91 -19.62
N ASN A 57 -2.86 5.90 -20.04
CA ASN A 57 -2.37 6.74 -21.14
C ASN A 57 -2.50 6.08 -22.51
N ASN A 58 -2.82 4.79 -22.57
CA ASN A 58 -2.96 4.04 -23.83
C ASN A 58 -4.41 3.84 -24.28
N ASN A 59 -5.38 4.38 -23.56
CA ASN A 59 -6.81 4.20 -23.87
C ASN A 59 -7.39 5.27 -24.80
N ASN A 60 -6.57 6.18 -25.33
CA ASN A 60 -7.00 7.24 -26.26
C ASN A 60 -6.58 6.96 -27.72
N LYS A 61 -6.46 5.70 -28.15
CA LYS A 61 -6.16 5.37 -29.56
C LYS A 61 -6.99 4.21 -30.13
N THR A 62 -8.31 4.34 -29.99
CA THR A 62 -9.33 3.63 -30.77
C THR A 62 -10.49 4.63 -30.79
N PHE A 63 -11.01 5.20 -31.89
CA PHE A 63 -11.41 4.67 -33.19
C PHE A 63 -11.44 5.85 -34.18
N ILE A 64 -10.75 5.80 -35.32
CA ILE A 64 -11.21 6.31 -36.63
C ILE A 64 -10.41 5.53 -37.69
N ASP A 65 -10.99 4.45 -38.21
CA ASP A 65 -10.78 3.98 -39.58
C ASP A 65 -12.15 3.98 -40.25
#